data_AF-A0A6I2WZB8-F1
#
_entry.id   AF-A0A6I2WZB8-F1
#
_cell.length_a   1.000
_cell.length_b   1.000
_cell.length_c   1.000
_cell.angle_alpha   90.00
_cell.angle_beta   90.00
_cell.angle_gamma   90.00
#
_symmetry.space_group_name_H-M   'P 1'
#
loop_
_entity.id
_entity.type
_entity.pdbx_description
1 polymer ?
#
loop_
_entity_poly.entity_id
_entity_poly.type
_entity_poly.pdbx_seq_one_letter_code
_entity_poly.pdbx_strand_id
1 'polypeptide(L)'
;MTDQLERLTSLVALLLETRVPLTLRHIHQKLEGQYPEAEQARRASFERDKAVIRSVGILIEQKVHGGDEAGQTGYWIDRAKYELQDLGLDDDERRALQVALAAVHLGPGWADDAMVKLGGSLEASSNLWAATLDSSENLPALYEAST
;
A
#
# COMPACT_ATOMS: atom_id res chain seq x y z
N MET A 1 19.96 17.37 8.17
CA MET A 1 19.33 16.65 7.05
C MET A 1 18.19 15.86 7.63
N THR A 2 16.96 16.11 7.18
CA THR A 2 15.75 15.44 7.67
C THR A 2 15.79 13.95 7.35
N ASP A 3 15.24 13.12 8.24
CA ASP A 3 15.09 11.68 8.02
C ASP A 3 14.31 11.42 6.71
N GLN A 4 14.70 10.39 5.97
CA GLN A 4 14.04 10.04 4.71
C GLN A 4 12.56 9.68 4.94
N LEU A 5 12.22 9.01 6.03
CA LEU A 5 10.84 8.63 6.34
C LEU A 5 9.98 9.87 6.61
N GLU A 6 10.51 10.83 7.36
CA GLU A 6 9.83 12.09 7.67
C GLU A 6 9.58 12.91 6.39
N ARG A 7 10.58 12.96 5.50
CA ARG A 7 10.43 13.64 4.19
C ARG A 7 9.39 12.98 3.29
N LEU A 8 9.38 11.65 3.22
CA LEU A 8 8.38 10.90 2.46
C LEU A 8 6.97 11.12 2.99
N THR A 9 6.81 11.03 4.31
CA THR A 9 5.52 11.24 4.98
C THR A 9 5.02 12.66 4.75
N SER A 10 5.89 13.66 4.90
CA SER A 10 5.57 15.06 4.66
C SER A 10 5.18 15.31 3.21
N LEU A 11 5.88 14.69 2.25
CA LEU A 11 5.55 14.81 0.83
C LEU A 11 4.18 14.20 0.51
N VAL A 12 3.89 12.99 0.99
CA VAL A 12 2.61 12.33 0.77
C VAL A 12 1.47 13.12 1.39
N ALA A 13 1.62 13.56 2.65
CA ALA A 13 0.63 14.38 3.34
C ALA A 13 0.34 15.67 2.56
N LEU A 14 1.40 16.35 2.11
CA LEU A 14 1.26 17.57 1.33
C LEU A 14 0.50 17.33 0.02
N LEU A 15 0.86 16.30 -0.74
CA LEU A 15 0.24 16.02 -2.05
C LEU A 15 -1.19 15.46 -1.93
N LEU A 16 -1.57 14.87 -0.80
CA LEU A 16 -2.93 14.43 -0.50
C LEU A 16 -3.84 15.59 -0.05
N GLU A 17 -3.30 16.57 0.67
CA GLU A 17 -4.07 17.74 1.13
C GLU A 17 -4.34 18.74 0.00
N THR A 18 -3.42 18.82 -0.97
CA THR A 18 -3.49 19.86 -2.00
C THR A 18 -4.49 19.52 -3.10
N ARG A 19 -5.43 20.44 -3.36
CA ARG A 19 -6.46 20.28 -4.42
C ARG A 19 -6.00 20.65 -5.82
N VAL A 20 -4.82 21.27 -5.94
CA VAL A 20 -4.25 21.78 -7.19
C VAL A 20 -2.85 21.17 -7.36
N PRO A 21 -2.45 20.77 -8.59
CA PRO A 21 -1.11 20.27 -8.84
C PRO A 21 -0.03 21.25 -8.37
N LEU A 22 0.95 20.76 -7.61
CA LEU A 22 2.07 21.56 -7.13
C LEU A 22 3.31 21.35 -7.98
N THR A 23 3.99 22.43 -8.34
CA THR A 23 5.30 22.35 -9.00
C THR A 23 6.38 21.97 -8.00
N LEU A 24 7.51 21.43 -8.49
CA LEU A 24 8.64 21.08 -7.62
C LEU A 24 9.12 22.26 -6.77
N ARG A 25 9.06 23.48 -7.32
CA ARG A 25 9.40 24.71 -6.60
C ARG A 25 8.45 24.96 -5.42
N HIS A 26 7.13 24.82 -5.64
CA HIS A 26 6.15 24.98 -4.56
C HIS A 26 6.28 23.89 -3.50
N ILE A 27 6.56 22.65 -3.90
CA ILE A 27 6.82 21.55 -2.96
C ILE A 27 8.03 21.86 -2.09
N HIS A 28 9.12 22.34 -2.69
CA HIS A 28 10.31 22.72 -1.93
C HIS A 28 10.07 23.88 -0.96
N GLN A 29 9.29 24.88 -1.37
CA GLN A 29 8.89 26.00 -0.49
C GLN A 29 7.99 25.55 0.66
N LYS A 30 7.16 24.51 0.47
CA LYS A 30 6.32 23.99 1.56
C LYS A 30 7.06 23.01 2.47
N LEU A 31 8.11 22.36 1.98
CA LEU A 31 8.93 21.39 2.70
C LEU A 31 10.33 21.99 2.94
N GLU A 32 10.38 23.20 3.51
CA GLU A 32 11.63 23.93 3.74
C GLU A 32 12.62 23.09 4.56
N GLY A 33 13.88 23.09 4.13
CA GLY A 33 14.96 22.34 4.79
C GLY A 33 14.93 20.81 4.60
N GLN A 34 13.88 20.23 3.99
CA GLN A 34 13.81 18.78 3.75
C GLN A 34 14.50 18.35 2.45
N TYR A 35 14.63 19.27 1.48
CA TYR A 35 15.31 19.02 0.21
C TYR A 35 16.57 19.89 0.07
N PRO A 36 17.56 19.44 -0.72
CA PRO A 36 18.71 20.26 -1.06
C PRO A 36 18.33 21.57 -1.77
N GLU A 37 19.14 22.62 -1.55
CA GLU A 37 18.99 23.92 -2.20
C GLU A 37 19.33 23.89 -3.70
N ALA A 38 20.31 23.07 -4.07
CA ALA A 38 20.74 22.93 -5.45
C ALA A 38 19.65 22.22 -6.29
N GLU A 39 19.20 22.86 -7.37
CA GLU A 39 18.07 22.40 -8.19
C GLU A 39 18.24 20.96 -8.72
N GLN A 40 19.44 20.59 -9.18
CA GLN A 40 19.70 19.22 -9.65
C GLN A 40 19.64 18.19 -8.51
N ALA A 41 20.19 18.51 -7.34
CA ALA A 41 20.15 17.63 -6.17
C ALA A 41 18.73 17.48 -5.59
N ARG A 42 17.95 18.57 -5.64
CA ARG A 42 16.53 18.60 -5.29
C ARG A 42 15.73 17.68 -6.21
N ARG A 43 15.87 17.83 -7.53
CA ARG A 43 15.22 16.96 -8.53
C ARG A 43 15.57 15.49 -8.33
N ALA A 44 16.85 15.17 -8.17
CA ALA A 44 17.28 13.80 -7.96
C ALA A 44 16.72 13.19 -6.65
N SER A 45 16.64 13.97 -5.57
CA SER A 45 16.05 13.50 -4.31
C SER A 45 14.54 13.31 -4.44
N PHE A 46 13.84 14.23 -5.10
CA PHE A 46 12.42 14.12 -5.35
C PHE A 46 12.06 12.91 -6.24
N GLU A 47 12.84 12.62 -7.29
CA GLU A 47 12.62 11.43 -8.11
C GLU A 47 12.86 10.12 -7.33
N ARG A 48 13.84 10.10 -6.42
CA ARG A 48 14.02 8.97 -5.50
C ARG A 48 12.82 8.80 -4.58
N ASP A 49 12.34 9.89 -3.98
CA ASP A 49 11.19 9.85 -3.08
C ASP A 49 9.92 9.38 -3.82
N LYS A 50 9.70 9.85 -5.06
CA LYS A 50 8.63 9.33 -5.95
C LYS A 50 8.75 7.82 -6.17
N ALA A 51 9.95 7.31 -6.42
CA ALA A 51 10.17 5.87 -6.64
C ALA A 51 9.81 5.05 -5.39
N VAL A 52 10.16 5.54 -4.20
CA VAL A 52 9.80 4.89 -2.94
C VAL A 52 8.29 4.92 -2.72
N ILE A 53 7.64 6.05 -2.92
CA ILE A 53 6.18 6.19 -2.79
C ILE A 53 5.46 5.23 -3.75
N ARG A 54 5.97 5.10 -4.98
CA ARG A 54 5.47 4.14 -5.97
C ARG A 54 5.62 2.69 -5.52
N SER A 55 6.71 2.32 -4.85
CA SER A 55 6.89 0.95 -4.35
C SER A 55 5.88 0.55 -3.26
N VAL A 56 5.29 1.53 -2.57
CA VAL A 56 4.24 1.32 -1.56
C VAL A 56 2.83 1.34 -2.19
N GLY A 57 2.74 1.51 -3.52
CA GLY A 57 1.47 1.50 -4.25
C GLY A 57 0.80 2.88 -4.38
N ILE A 58 1.45 3.95 -3.90
CA ILE A 58 0.95 5.32 -4.05
C ILE A 58 1.56 5.92 -5.34
N LEU A 59 0.70 6.42 -6.22
CA LEU A 59 1.08 6.99 -7.51
C LEU A 59 0.96 8.51 -7.43
N ILE A 60 2.10 9.18 -7.63
CA ILE A 60 2.14 10.62 -7.81
C ILE A 60 1.90 10.90 -9.30
N GLU A 61 0.75 11.51 -9.59
CA GLU A 61 0.38 11.97 -10.92
C GLU A 61 1.21 13.19 -11.29
N GLN A 62 1.46 13.37 -12.59
CA GLN A 62 2.21 14.49 -13.12
C GLN A 62 1.56 15.04 -14.39
N LYS A 63 1.52 16.37 -14.51
CA LYS A 63 0.99 17.05 -15.69
C LYS A 63 1.84 18.28 -15.98
N VAL A 64 2.19 18.45 -17.25
CA VAL A 64 2.82 19.68 -17.72
C VAL A 64 1.74 20.75 -17.84
N HIS A 65 1.93 21.87 -17.14
CA HIS A 65 1.06 23.03 -17.25
C HIS A 65 1.22 23.70 -18.61
N GLY A 66 0.12 24.22 -19.15
CA GLY A 66 0.09 25.10 -20.32
C GLY A 66 -0.30 26.53 -19.94
N GLY A 67 -0.16 27.48 -20.86
CA GLY A 67 -0.49 28.90 -20.61
C GLY A 67 0.65 29.66 -19.90
N ASP A 68 0.32 30.51 -18.93
CA ASP A 68 1.30 31.35 -18.20
C ASP A 68 2.32 30.56 -17.36
N GLU A 69 2.04 29.28 -17.07
CA GLU A 69 2.97 28.35 -16.39
C GLU A 69 3.53 27.28 -17.35
N ALA A 70 3.56 27.57 -18.66
CA ALA A 70 4.03 26.65 -19.70
C ALA A 70 5.42 26.07 -19.37
N GLY A 71 5.51 24.74 -19.38
CA GLY A 71 6.76 24.00 -19.16
C GLY A 71 7.04 23.62 -17.71
N GLN A 72 6.20 24.04 -16.75
CA GLN A 72 6.29 23.56 -15.38
C GLN A 72 5.49 22.25 -15.22
N THR A 73 6.09 21.26 -14.55
CA THR A 73 5.39 20.02 -14.18
C THR A 73 4.76 20.18 -12.81
N GLY A 74 3.44 20.02 -12.74
CA GLY A 74 2.69 19.90 -11.51
C GLY A 74 2.54 18.44 -11.08
N TYR A 75 2.56 18.22 -9.77
CA TYR A 75 2.45 16.91 -9.14
C TYR A 75 1.27 16.91 -8.15
N TRP A 76 0.52 15.82 -8.11
CA TRP A 76 -0.55 15.62 -7.13
C TRP A 76 -0.78 14.12 -6.87
N ILE A 77 -1.48 13.80 -5.79
CA ILE A 77 -1.99 12.44 -5.55
C ILE A 77 -3.50 12.50 -5.67
N ASP A 78 -4.08 11.66 -6.52
CA ASP A 78 -5.53 11.53 -6.64
C ASP A 78 -6.07 10.74 -5.45
N ARG A 79 -6.52 11.45 -4.43
CA ARG A 79 -7.06 10.87 -3.20
C ARG A 79 -8.22 9.90 -3.48
N ALA A 80 -9.03 10.14 -4.51
CA ALA A 80 -10.18 9.28 -4.83
C ALA A 80 -9.76 7.87 -5.28
N LYS A 81 -8.51 7.68 -5.72
CA LYS A 81 -7.94 6.35 -6.04
C LYS A 81 -7.53 5.54 -4.82
N TYR A 82 -7.42 6.21 -3.66
CA TYR A 82 -6.97 5.61 -2.40
C TYR A 82 -8.06 5.57 -1.33
N GLU A 83 -9.19 6.21 -1.58
CA GLU A 83 -10.39 6.04 -0.78
C GLU A 83 -11.11 4.77 -1.19
N LEU A 84 -11.52 3.98 -0.20
CA LEU A 84 -12.40 2.85 -0.43
C LEU A 84 -13.76 3.42 -0.85
N GLN A 85 -14.06 3.36 -2.14
CA GLN A 85 -15.40 3.70 -2.63
C GLN A 85 -16.40 2.68 -2.09
N ASP A 86 -17.68 3.07 -2.02
CA ASP A 86 -18.73 2.09 -1.74
C ASP A 86 -18.70 1.02 -2.83
N LEU A 87 -18.33 -0.19 -2.45
CA LEU A 87 -18.13 -1.32 -3.35
C LEU A 87 -19.48 -1.90 -3.82
N GLY A 88 -20.61 -1.43 -3.27
CA GLY A 88 -21.95 -1.89 -3.66
C GLY A 88 -22.19 -3.38 -3.43
N LEU A 89 -21.39 -4.01 -2.55
CA LEU A 89 -21.41 -5.46 -2.36
C LEU A 89 -22.74 -5.88 -1.76
N ASP A 90 -23.34 -6.90 -2.35
CA ASP A 90 -24.45 -7.63 -1.72
C ASP A 90 -23.95 -8.50 -0.57
N ASP A 91 -24.86 -9.17 0.14
CA ASP A 91 -24.50 -9.94 1.33
C ASP A 91 -23.64 -11.18 1.01
N ASP A 92 -23.79 -11.78 -0.17
CA ASP A 92 -23.02 -12.94 -0.58
C ASP A 92 -21.63 -12.54 -1.05
N GLU A 93 -21.50 -11.44 -1.81
CA GLU A 93 -20.23 -10.84 -2.19
C GLU A 93 -19.42 -10.36 -0.98
N ARG A 94 -20.11 -9.80 0.04
CA ARG A 94 -19.47 -9.38 1.30
C ARG A 94 -18.93 -10.57 2.08
N ARG A 95 -19.67 -11.69 2.12
CA ARG A 95 -19.21 -12.96 2.73
C ARG A 95 -18.02 -13.53 1.96
N ALA A 96 -18.09 -13.54 0.63
CA ALA A 96 -17.00 -14.02 -0.21
C ALA A 96 -15.72 -13.20 -0.01
N LEU A 97 -15.84 -11.88 0.08
CA LEU A 97 -14.71 -10.99 0.35
C LEU A 97 -14.14 -11.20 1.77
N GLN A 98 -14.99 -11.41 2.78
CA GLN A 98 -14.55 -11.73 4.14
C GLN A 98 -13.75 -13.04 4.20
N VAL A 99 -14.21 -14.08 3.51
CA VAL A 99 -13.49 -15.37 3.39
C VAL A 99 -12.17 -15.18 2.64
N ALA A 100 -12.17 -14.44 1.54
CA ALA A 100 -10.96 -14.15 0.77
C ALA A 100 -9.93 -13.37 1.60
N LEU A 101 -10.36 -12.37 2.38
CA LEU A 101 -9.49 -11.62 3.29
C LEU A 101 -8.93 -12.50 4.41
N ALA A 102 -9.74 -13.40 4.99
CA ALA A 102 -9.27 -14.34 6.01
C ALA A 102 -8.25 -15.35 5.44
N ALA A 103 -8.37 -15.71 4.16
CA ALA A 103 -7.44 -16.57 3.45
C ALA A 103 -6.16 -15.83 3.01
N VAL A 104 -6.23 -14.54 2.74
CA VAL A 104 -5.08 -13.71 2.39
C VAL A 104 -4.36 -13.26 3.66
N HIS A 105 -3.29 -13.97 3.99
CA HIS A 105 -2.32 -13.52 4.99
C HIS A 105 -1.51 -12.34 4.42
N LEU A 106 -1.82 -11.11 4.84
CA LEU A 106 -1.10 -9.91 4.43
C LEU A 106 0.31 -9.87 5.06
N GLY A 107 1.27 -10.50 4.39
CA GLY A 107 2.71 -10.26 4.54
C GLY A 107 3.42 -10.88 5.77
N PRO A 108 4.71 -11.28 5.62
CA PRO A 108 5.49 -11.87 6.69
C PRO A 108 5.87 -10.79 7.72
N GLY A 109 5.44 -10.97 8.96
CA GLY A 109 5.80 -10.12 10.08
C GLY A 109 4.74 -10.08 11.18
N TRP A 110 3.46 -10.16 10.83
CA TRP A 110 2.40 -10.20 11.84
C TRP A 110 2.21 -11.59 12.43
N ALA A 111 2.43 -12.65 11.64
CA ALA A 111 2.49 -14.02 12.15
C ALA A 111 3.62 -14.19 13.18
N ASP A 112 4.82 -13.69 12.89
CA ASP A 112 5.97 -13.82 13.77
C ASP A 112 5.77 -13.09 15.11
N ASP A 113 5.24 -11.86 15.08
CA ASP A 113 4.98 -11.07 16.30
C ASP A 113 3.79 -11.61 17.11
N ALA A 114 2.74 -12.10 16.44
CA ALA A 114 1.61 -12.76 17.11
C ALA A 114 2.04 -14.08 17.79
N MET A 115 2.97 -14.83 17.17
CA MET A 115 3.38 -16.14 17.64
C MET A 115 4.44 -16.07 18.76
N VAL A 116 5.28 -15.03 18.78
CA VAL A 116 6.14 -14.69 19.93
C VAL A 116 5.30 -14.24 21.13
N LYS A 117 4.22 -13.49 20.89
CA LYS A 117 3.25 -13.12 21.94
C LYS A 117 2.42 -14.30 22.46
N LEU A 118 2.36 -15.40 21.71
CA LEU A 118 1.74 -16.67 22.08
C LEU A 118 2.74 -17.73 22.59
N GLY A 119 4.05 -17.44 22.59
CA GLY A 119 5.10 -18.28 23.19
C GLY A 119 5.63 -19.46 22.35
N GLY A 120 5.50 -19.45 21.01
CA GLY A 120 5.96 -20.54 20.13
C GLY A 120 7.46 -20.48 19.77
N SER A 121 8.16 -21.62 19.85
CA SER A 121 9.59 -21.77 19.46
C SER A 121 9.74 -22.32 18.03
N LEU A 122 10.73 -21.80 17.28
CA LEU A 122 10.95 -21.99 15.83
C LEU A 122 11.49 -23.37 15.40
N GLU A 123 11.35 -24.40 16.24
CA GLU A 123 11.86 -25.76 15.97
C GLU A 123 10.81 -26.69 15.32
N ALA A 124 9.54 -26.25 15.22
CA ALA A 124 8.46 -27.05 14.64
C ALA A 124 8.09 -26.58 13.21
N SER A 125 9.08 -26.24 12.40
CA SER A 125 8.88 -25.82 11.00
C SER A 125 8.48 -26.96 10.04
N SER A 126 7.80 -28.01 10.50
CA SER A 126 7.43 -29.16 9.66
C SER A 126 5.93 -29.31 9.39
N ASN A 127 5.04 -28.78 10.23
CA ASN A 127 3.59 -29.03 10.08
C ASN A 127 2.78 -27.74 10.08
N LEU A 128 2.84 -26.99 8.97
CA LEU A 128 1.76 -26.07 8.59
C LEU A 128 0.79 -26.82 7.67
N TRP A 129 0.00 -27.73 8.25
CA TRP A 129 -1.23 -28.24 7.63
C TRP A 129 -2.40 -27.60 8.35
N ALA A 130 -3.12 -26.71 7.67
CA ALA A 130 -4.31 -26.05 8.22
C ALA A 130 -5.51 -27.00 8.41
N ALA A 131 -5.46 -28.22 7.85
CA ALA A 131 -6.29 -29.35 8.24
C ALA A 131 -5.71 -30.65 7.66
N THR A 132 -5.48 -31.66 8.51
CA THR A 132 -5.36 -33.06 8.07
C THR A 132 -6.74 -33.68 8.19
N LEU A 133 -7.41 -33.91 7.07
CA LEU A 133 -8.61 -34.73 7.04
C LEU A 133 -8.17 -36.18 7.10
N ASP A 134 -8.46 -36.88 8.19
CA ASP A 134 -8.34 -38.34 8.22
C ASP A 134 -9.22 -38.90 7.10
N SER A 135 -8.61 -39.65 6.19
CA SER A 135 -9.30 -40.27 5.07
C SER A 135 -10.22 -41.36 5.62
N SER A 136 -11.44 -40.99 6.00
CA SER A 136 -12.47 -41.95 6.36
C SER A 136 -12.88 -42.73 5.12
N GLU A 137 -12.89 -44.06 5.22
CA GLU A 137 -13.33 -45.00 4.18
C GLU A 137 -14.76 -44.73 3.64
N ASN A 138 -15.54 -43.91 4.35
CA ASN A 138 -16.94 -43.62 4.02
C ASN A 138 -17.16 -42.41 3.11
N LEU A 139 -16.10 -41.68 2.73
CA LEU A 139 -16.21 -40.50 1.86
C LEU A 139 -16.87 -40.79 0.48
N PRO A 140 -16.61 -41.92 -0.20
CA PRO A 140 -17.25 -42.21 -1.48
C PRO A 140 -18.78 -42.41 -1.35
N ALA A 141 -19.24 -43.06 -0.27
CA ALA A 141 -20.66 -43.34 -0.04
C ALA A 141 -21.47 -42.06 0.24
N LEU A 142 -20.86 -41.06 0.89
CA LEU A 142 -21.51 -39.77 1.14
C LEU A 142 -21.63 -38.92 -0.13
N TYR A 143 -20.69 -39.03 -1.07
CA TYR A 143 -20.76 -38.34 -2.36
C TYR A 143 -21.91 -38.89 -3.22
N GLU A 144 -22.04 -40.22 -3.30
CA GLU A 144 -23.14 -40.85 -4.05
C GLU A 144 -24.52 -40.58 -3.46
N ALA A 145 -24.64 -40.39 -2.13
CA ALA A 145 -25.92 -40.03 -1.51
C ALA A 145 -26.35 -38.57 -1.78
N SER A 146 -25.47 -37.75 -2.35
CA SER A 146 -25.71 -36.31 -2.61
C SER A 146 -26.00 -35.97 -4.08
N THR A 147 -25.92 -36.95 -4.98
CA THR A 147 -26.25 -36.83 -6.41
C THR A 147 -27.51 -37.61 -6.74
#